data_AF-A0A8T4Q2X1-F1
#
_entry.id   AF-A0A8T4Q2X1-F1
#
_cell.length_a   1.000
_cell.length_b   1.000
_cell.length_c   1.000
_cell.angle_alpha   90.00
_cell.angle_beta   90.00
_cell.angle_gamma   90.00
#
_symmetry.space_group_name_H-M   'P 1'
#
loop_
_entity.id
_entity.type
_entity.pdbx_description
1 polymer ?
#
loop_
_entity_poly.entity_id
_entity_poly.type
_entity_poly.pdbx_seq_one_letter_code
_entity_poly.pdbx_strand_id
1 'polypeptide(L)'
;MPTTNEIVKIYTKIHSIRAVSRQTHISRTKIRKILIETGIRIPDSRTAQLAVGYIQEKKKFCLSPQEKAYLYGLVMGDLTPILKSKYTLKLITTSTHKTFMEMLCKTFKKYGITNHKETKNKNTFRFQSHIDLESFLFLLDTKNKCMPTWIKAHNFYNFLGGFIDSDGSIIVRKSGNYFQYVIRFFSQNLDLLLEIKSKLKSIGYHLSIHKSHSKGHISYHKNVKFQYNRNYYTLETYKKEETLDLLGKIPIRHPEKIAKKNLIFDIYRRKLVLWKDIENQVKELREKIRQSVIQRKALSSPIC
;
A
#
# COMPACT_ATOMS: atom_id res chain seq x y z
N MET A 1 46.47 10.57 -28.55
CA MET A 1 45.70 10.25 -27.33
C MET A 1 45.28 11.56 -26.68
N PRO A 2 44.08 11.68 -26.11
CA PRO A 2 43.66 12.93 -25.49
C PRO A 2 44.58 13.31 -24.32
N THR A 3 44.89 14.60 -24.21
CA THR A 3 45.74 15.16 -23.16
C THR A 3 45.04 15.10 -21.80
N THR A 4 45.82 15.22 -20.72
CA THR A 4 45.27 15.34 -19.35
C THR A 4 44.22 16.45 -19.26
N ASN A 5 44.49 17.61 -19.85
CA ASN A 5 43.56 18.75 -19.85
C ASN A 5 42.26 18.45 -20.62
N GLU A 6 42.32 17.69 -21.71
CA GLU A 6 41.12 17.27 -22.44
C GLU A 6 40.27 16.29 -21.63
N ILE A 7 40.89 15.34 -20.94
CA ILE A 7 40.18 14.39 -20.07
C ILE A 7 39.47 15.12 -18.94
N VAL A 8 40.15 16.07 -18.30
CA VAL A 8 39.58 16.95 -17.27
C VAL A 8 38.40 17.74 -17.83
N LYS A 9 38.56 18.39 -18.99
CA LYS A 9 37.52 19.20 -19.64
C LYS A 9 36.28 18.39 -20.01
N ILE A 10 36.45 17.16 -20.50
CA ILE A 10 35.33 16.25 -20.80
C ILE A 10 34.67 15.81 -19.48
N TYR A 11 35.46 15.48 -18.47
CA TYR A 11 34.94 15.06 -17.18
C TYR A 11 34.14 16.15 -16.46
N THR A 12 34.59 17.41 -16.49
CA THR A 12 33.87 18.54 -15.91
C THR A 12 32.54 18.83 -16.59
N LYS A 13 32.32 18.31 -17.80
CA LYS A 13 31.02 18.41 -18.51
C LYS A 13 30.09 17.24 -18.21
N ILE A 14 30.63 16.02 -18.18
CA ILE A 14 29.81 14.79 -18.14
C ILE A 14 29.70 14.21 -16.72
N HIS A 15 30.64 14.55 -15.84
CA HIS A 15 30.74 14.06 -14.45
C HIS A 15 30.69 12.52 -14.30
N SER A 16 31.09 11.77 -15.33
CA SER A 16 31.09 10.30 -15.33
C SER A 16 32.33 9.70 -15.96
N ILE A 17 33.16 9.04 -15.14
CA ILE A 17 34.37 8.32 -15.60
C ILE A 17 34.01 7.27 -16.66
N ARG A 18 32.85 6.62 -16.54
CA ARG A 18 32.39 5.62 -17.52
C ARG A 18 32.09 6.25 -18.87
N ALA A 19 31.47 7.43 -18.89
CA ALA A 19 31.17 8.13 -20.12
C ALA A 19 32.45 8.69 -20.78
N VAL A 20 33.34 9.29 -19.98
CA VAL A 20 34.68 9.72 -20.45
C VAL A 20 35.45 8.55 -21.03
N SER A 21 35.45 7.39 -20.36
CA SER A 21 36.12 6.17 -20.84
C SER A 21 35.57 5.67 -22.17
N ARG A 22 34.24 5.75 -22.38
CA ARG A 22 33.62 5.41 -23.67
C ARG A 22 33.98 6.40 -24.77
N GLN A 23 34.05 7.69 -24.46
CA GLN A 23 34.34 8.74 -25.43
C GLN A 23 35.82 8.83 -25.80
N THR A 24 36.72 8.57 -24.85
CA THR A 24 38.17 8.72 -25.03
C THR A 24 38.88 7.40 -25.31
N HIS A 25 38.17 6.26 -25.18
CA HIS A 25 38.73 4.90 -25.20
C HIS A 25 39.85 4.66 -24.17
N ILE A 26 39.97 5.50 -23.15
CA ILE A 26 40.94 5.33 -22.06
C ILE A 26 40.33 4.47 -20.94
N SER A 27 41.16 3.63 -20.31
CA SER A 27 40.74 2.83 -19.17
C SER A 27 40.24 3.70 -18.01
N ARG A 28 39.20 3.22 -17.32
CA ARG A 28 38.60 3.94 -16.19
C ARG A 28 39.60 4.21 -15.07
N THR A 29 40.53 3.28 -14.85
CA THR A 29 41.61 3.40 -13.85
C THR A 29 42.56 4.55 -14.20
N LYS A 30 42.96 4.68 -15.47
CA LYS A 30 43.83 5.78 -15.93
C LYS A 30 43.13 7.13 -15.83
N ILE A 31 41.86 7.22 -16.23
CA ILE A 31 41.06 8.44 -16.04
C ILE A 31 40.96 8.81 -14.56
N ARG A 32 40.66 7.84 -13.68
CA ARG A 32 40.58 8.06 -12.23
C ARG A 32 41.88 8.61 -11.67
N LYS A 33 43.03 8.03 -12.06
CA LYS A 33 44.35 8.48 -11.64
C LYS A 33 44.59 9.94 -12.06
N ILE A 34 44.33 10.27 -13.32
CA ILE A 34 44.46 11.63 -13.85
C ILE A 34 43.60 12.64 -13.08
N LEU A 35 42.35 12.30 -12.77
CA LEU A 35 41.46 13.19 -11.99
C LEU A 35 41.97 13.41 -10.56
N ILE A 36 42.51 12.39 -9.92
CA ILE A 36 43.10 12.50 -8.58
C ILE A 36 44.36 13.37 -8.60
N GLU A 37 45.27 13.11 -9.55
CA GLU A 37 46.53 13.87 -9.71
C GLU A 37 46.29 15.35 -10.04
N THR A 38 45.18 15.67 -10.68
CA THR A 38 44.77 17.05 -11.00
C THR A 38 43.92 17.71 -9.89
N GLY A 39 43.75 17.05 -8.74
CA GLY A 39 43.00 17.59 -7.60
C GLY A 39 41.48 17.63 -7.78
N ILE A 40 40.94 16.96 -8.82
CA ILE A 40 39.51 16.94 -9.09
C ILE A 40 38.83 15.93 -8.16
N ARG A 41 37.89 16.44 -7.34
CA ARG A 41 37.06 15.60 -6.50
C ARG A 41 36.18 14.69 -7.36
N ILE A 42 36.40 13.39 -7.25
CA ILE A 42 35.55 12.38 -7.87
C ILE A 42 34.33 12.16 -6.96
N PRO A 43 33.10 12.46 -7.41
CA PRO A 43 31.89 12.21 -6.65
C PRO A 43 31.73 10.71 -6.41
N ASP A 44 31.03 10.37 -5.33
CA ASP A 44 30.67 8.98 -5.10
C ASP A 44 29.78 8.45 -6.22
N SER A 45 29.69 7.12 -6.35
CA SER A 45 28.95 6.46 -7.43
C SER A 45 27.50 6.94 -7.56
N ARG A 46 26.82 7.29 -6.46
CA ARG A 46 25.44 7.80 -6.50
C ARG A 46 25.39 9.20 -7.09
N THR A 47 26.22 10.11 -6.59
CA THR A 47 26.26 11.50 -7.06
C THR A 47 26.61 11.55 -8.55
N ALA A 48 27.55 10.71 -9.00
CA ALA A 48 27.84 10.55 -10.42
C ALA A 48 26.63 10.04 -11.22
N GLN A 49 25.89 9.04 -10.72
CA GLN A 49 24.70 8.50 -11.38
C GLN A 49 23.52 9.48 -11.44
N LEU A 50 23.35 10.32 -10.40
CA LEU A 50 22.36 11.40 -10.36
C LEU A 50 22.70 12.48 -11.38
N ALA A 51 23.96 12.91 -11.44
CA ALA A 51 24.43 13.96 -12.35
C ALA A 51 24.21 13.60 -13.83
N VAL A 52 24.37 12.32 -14.20
CA VAL A 52 24.10 11.84 -15.56
C VAL A 52 22.65 11.40 -15.81
N GLY A 53 21.75 11.57 -14.84
CA GLY A 53 20.35 11.17 -14.94
C GLY A 53 20.11 9.65 -15.03
N TYR A 54 21.10 8.82 -14.70
CA TYR A 54 20.95 7.36 -14.70
C TYR A 54 20.01 6.89 -13.58
N ILE A 55 20.02 7.61 -12.46
CA ILE A 55 19.05 7.44 -11.37
C ILE A 55 18.35 8.77 -11.13
N GLN A 56 17.06 8.71 -10.79
CA GLN A 56 16.28 9.88 -10.39
C GLN A 56 16.42 10.11 -8.89
N GLU A 57 16.52 11.38 -8.50
CA GLU A 57 16.40 11.77 -7.10
C GLU A 57 14.99 11.46 -6.60
N LYS A 58 14.90 10.87 -5.41
CA LYS A 58 13.63 10.52 -4.79
C LYS A 58 13.25 11.60 -3.79
N LYS A 59 11.98 11.99 -3.80
CA LYS A 59 11.49 13.00 -2.85
C LYS A 59 11.44 12.38 -1.45
N LYS A 60 12.12 13.01 -0.50
CA LYS A 60 12.06 12.62 0.91
C LYS A 60 10.65 12.77 1.45
N PHE A 61 10.25 11.88 2.36
CA PHE A 61 9.01 12.04 3.12
C PHE A 61 9.08 13.31 3.96
N CYS A 62 8.12 14.20 3.76
CA CYS A 62 8.01 15.50 4.44
C CYS A 62 6.57 15.80 4.89
N LEU A 63 5.73 14.76 4.99
CA LEU A 63 4.32 14.93 5.34
C LEU A 63 4.06 14.73 6.84
N SER A 64 2.84 15.10 7.23
CA SER A 64 2.40 15.13 8.61
C SER A 64 2.41 13.74 9.29
N PRO A 65 2.40 13.69 10.64
CA PRO A 65 2.24 12.45 11.40
C PRO A 65 1.02 11.63 10.98
N GLN A 66 -0.05 12.28 10.53
CA GLN A 66 -1.27 11.65 10.02
C GLN A 66 -1.01 10.89 8.72
N GLU A 67 -0.28 11.47 7.76
CA GLU A 67 0.10 10.74 6.55
C GLU A 67 1.01 9.57 6.90
N LYS A 68 1.99 9.78 7.79
CA LYS A 68 2.90 8.73 8.25
C LYS A 68 2.11 7.53 8.82
N ALA A 69 1.13 7.80 9.68
CA ALA A 69 0.25 6.79 10.25
C ALA A 69 -0.59 6.06 9.19
N TYR A 70 -1.15 6.79 8.22
CA TYR A 70 -1.91 6.20 7.12
C TYR A 70 -1.06 5.25 6.27
N LEU A 71 0.15 5.66 5.88
CA LEU A 71 1.06 4.80 5.10
C LEU A 71 1.49 3.56 5.89
N TYR A 72 1.70 3.71 7.19
CA TYR A 72 2.01 2.57 8.05
C TYR A 72 0.81 1.59 8.17
N GLY A 73 -0.42 2.11 8.23
CA GLY A 73 -1.63 1.29 8.19
C GLY A 73 -1.72 0.43 6.93
N LEU A 74 -1.38 0.97 5.76
CA LEU A 74 -1.32 0.19 4.51
C LEU A 74 -0.32 -0.96 4.58
N VAL A 75 0.83 -0.74 5.24
CA VAL A 75 1.87 -1.76 5.40
C VAL A 75 1.48 -2.84 6.40
N MET A 76 0.75 -2.49 7.46
CA MET A 76 0.26 -3.47 8.43
C MET A 76 -0.80 -4.42 7.84
N GLY A 77 -1.44 -4.04 6.74
CA GLY A 77 -2.29 -4.94 5.95
C GLY A 77 -1.50 -5.62 4.83
N ASP A 78 -1.59 -5.05 3.62
CA ASP A 78 -1.23 -5.74 2.37
C ASP A 78 0.04 -5.21 1.68
N LEU A 79 0.61 -4.09 2.12
CA LEU A 79 1.74 -3.46 1.44
C LEU A 79 3.08 -3.94 2.02
N THR A 80 3.93 -4.56 1.20
CA THR A 80 5.20 -5.12 1.65
C THR A 80 6.39 -4.22 1.31
N PRO A 81 7.10 -3.65 2.31
CA PRO A 81 8.34 -2.92 2.12
C PRO A 81 9.54 -3.86 2.00
N ILE A 82 10.43 -3.59 1.05
CA ILE A 82 11.62 -4.39 0.75
C ILE A 82 12.80 -3.45 0.57
N LEU A 83 13.89 -3.70 1.30
CA LEU A 83 15.18 -3.04 1.07
C LEU A 83 15.70 -3.42 -0.32
N LYS A 84 15.73 -2.46 -1.25
CA LYS A 84 16.21 -2.69 -2.62
C LYS A 84 17.68 -2.28 -2.79
N SER A 85 18.11 -1.26 -2.08
CA SER A 85 19.50 -0.81 -1.99
C SER A 85 19.68 0.07 -0.75
N LYS A 86 20.92 0.51 -0.47
CA LYS A 86 21.23 1.47 0.61
C LYS A 86 20.47 2.80 0.55
N TYR A 87 19.73 3.08 -0.52
CA TYR A 87 18.97 4.32 -0.68
C TYR A 87 17.56 4.14 -1.24
N THR A 88 17.11 2.90 -1.40
CA THR A 88 15.82 2.64 -2.04
C THR A 88 15.04 1.64 -1.23
N LEU A 89 13.88 2.08 -0.75
CA LEU A 89 12.84 1.21 -0.28
C LEU A 89 11.92 0.89 -1.46
N LYS A 90 11.69 -0.40 -1.71
CA LYS A 90 10.72 -0.87 -2.68
C LYS A 90 9.45 -1.29 -1.96
N LEU A 91 8.31 -0.71 -2.31
CA LEU A 91 7.01 -1.15 -1.84
C LEU A 91 6.38 -2.05 -2.89
N ILE A 92 5.84 -3.20 -2.51
CA ILE A 92 5.14 -4.12 -3.42
C ILE A 92 3.84 -4.63 -2.81
N THR A 93 2.84 -4.87 -3.65
CA THR A 93 1.67 -5.67 -3.28
C THR A 93 1.02 -6.24 -4.54
N THR A 94 0.08 -7.16 -4.36
CA THR A 94 -0.75 -7.73 -5.43
C THR A 94 -2.20 -7.71 -5.00
N SER A 95 -3.12 -7.41 -5.93
CA SER A 95 -4.56 -7.47 -5.66
C SER A 95 -5.31 -7.77 -6.95
N THR A 96 -6.53 -8.26 -6.80
CA THR A 96 -7.50 -8.40 -7.90
C THR A 96 -8.24 -7.10 -8.20
N HIS A 97 -8.15 -6.10 -7.31
CA HIS A 97 -8.84 -4.82 -7.42
C HIS A 97 -7.97 -3.77 -8.11
N LYS A 98 -8.39 -3.30 -9.28
CA LYS A 98 -7.66 -2.24 -10.02
C LYS A 98 -7.66 -0.92 -9.25
N THR A 99 -8.79 -0.58 -8.65
CA THR A 99 -9.00 0.67 -7.91
C THR A 99 -8.05 0.80 -6.70
N PHE A 100 -7.69 -0.32 -6.06
CA PHE A 100 -6.67 -0.36 -5.00
C PHE A 100 -5.29 0.04 -5.54
N MET A 101 -4.90 -0.49 -6.69
CA MET A 101 -3.62 -0.19 -7.35
C MET A 101 -3.53 1.27 -7.77
N GLU A 102 -4.61 1.81 -8.33
CA GLU A 102 -4.70 3.22 -8.74
C GLU A 102 -4.59 4.14 -7.52
N MET A 103 -5.23 3.79 -6.39
CA MET A 103 -5.11 4.52 -5.13
C MET A 103 -3.68 4.50 -4.58
N LEU A 104 -3.01 3.34 -4.60
CA LEU A 104 -1.60 3.26 -4.21
C LEU A 104 -0.69 4.08 -5.16
N CYS A 105 -0.95 4.05 -6.47
CA CYS A 105 -0.22 4.87 -7.43
C CYS A 105 -0.39 6.36 -7.14
N LYS A 106 -1.62 6.82 -6.91
CA LYS A 106 -1.90 8.21 -6.52
C LYS A 106 -1.20 8.59 -5.21
N THR A 107 -1.15 7.67 -4.25
CA THR A 107 -0.53 7.87 -2.94
C THR A 107 0.99 8.00 -3.03
N PHE A 108 1.66 7.14 -3.81
CA PHE A 108 3.12 7.04 -3.82
C PHE A 108 3.81 7.78 -4.99
N LYS A 109 3.10 8.16 -6.06
CA LYS A 109 3.71 8.87 -7.21
C LYS A 109 4.41 10.18 -6.83
N LYS A 110 4.02 10.81 -5.73
CA LYS A 110 4.64 12.04 -5.22
C LYS A 110 5.99 11.82 -4.52
N TYR A 111 6.35 10.58 -4.21
CA TYR A 111 7.59 10.24 -3.49
C TYR A 111 8.63 9.55 -4.38
N GLY A 112 8.20 8.89 -5.45
CA GLY A 112 9.11 8.19 -6.34
C GLY A 112 8.40 7.46 -7.48
N ILE A 113 9.21 6.78 -8.29
CA ILE A 113 8.75 6.04 -9.47
C ILE A 113 7.79 4.94 -9.02
N THR A 114 6.56 5.06 -9.48
CA THR A 114 5.45 4.19 -9.08
C THR A 114 4.73 3.68 -10.31
N ASN A 115 4.45 2.38 -10.35
CA ASN A 115 3.63 1.79 -11.40
C ASN A 115 2.84 0.60 -10.87
N HIS A 116 1.80 0.24 -11.61
CA HIS A 116 1.15 -1.06 -11.49
C HIS A 116 0.99 -1.67 -12.88
N LYS A 117 0.94 -3.00 -12.95
CA LYS A 117 0.64 -3.73 -14.18
C LYS A 117 -0.16 -4.97 -13.89
N GLU A 118 -0.99 -5.35 -14.84
CA GLU A 118 -1.67 -6.63 -14.82
C GLU A 118 -0.65 -7.77 -15.02
N THR A 119 -0.83 -8.85 -14.27
CA THR A 119 -0.04 -10.08 -14.39
C THR A 119 -0.90 -11.15 -15.07
N LYS A 120 -0.68 -11.34 -16.38
CA LYS A 120 -1.47 -12.25 -17.23
C LYS A 120 -1.64 -13.65 -16.61
N ASN A 121 -0.57 -14.21 -16.04
CA ASN A 121 -0.59 -15.59 -15.54
C ASN A 121 -1.31 -15.78 -14.19
N LYS A 122 -1.57 -14.69 -13.44
CA LYS A 122 -2.11 -14.78 -12.07
C LYS A 122 -3.48 -14.14 -11.91
N ASN A 123 -4.00 -13.47 -12.94
CA ASN A 123 -5.24 -12.69 -12.88
C ASN A 123 -5.22 -11.71 -11.68
N THR A 124 -4.08 -11.04 -11.50
CA THR A 124 -3.87 -10.04 -10.44
C THR A 124 -3.14 -8.84 -11.00
N PHE A 125 -3.33 -7.67 -10.40
CA PHE A 125 -2.45 -6.54 -10.58
C PHE A 125 -1.29 -6.61 -9.61
N ARG A 126 -0.12 -6.17 -10.05
CA ARG A 126 1.05 -5.98 -9.21
C ARG A 126 1.38 -4.50 -9.15
N PHE A 127 1.43 -3.97 -7.93
CA PHE A 127 1.93 -2.63 -7.63
C PHE A 127 3.41 -2.69 -7.27
N GLN A 128 4.16 -1.67 -7.69
CA GLN A 128 5.46 -1.39 -7.11
C GLN A 128 5.76 0.11 -7.08
N SER A 129 6.45 0.55 -6.03
CA SER A 129 6.98 1.90 -5.91
C SER A 129 8.42 1.86 -5.38
N HIS A 130 9.28 2.71 -5.91
CA HIS A 130 10.66 2.88 -5.45
C HIS A 130 10.80 4.26 -4.82
N ILE A 131 10.83 4.30 -3.49
CA ILE A 131 10.88 5.53 -2.70
C ILE A 131 12.20 5.66 -1.95
N ASP A 132 12.44 6.84 -1.41
CA ASP A 132 13.63 7.12 -0.59
C ASP A 132 13.65 6.19 0.63
N LEU A 133 14.81 5.61 0.95
CA LEU A 133 14.91 4.69 2.09
C LEU A 133 14.90 5.42 3.42
N GLU A 134 15.77 6.43 3.55
CA GLU A 134 16.07 7.11 4.82
C GLU A 134 14.80 7.71 5.43
N SER A 135 14.03 8.44 4.63
CA SER A 135 12.82 9.11 5.10
C SER A 135 11.61 8.17 5.29
N PHE A 136 11.70 6.91 4.83
CA PHE A 136 10.65 5.89 4.97
C PHE A 136 11.06 4.68 5.82
N LEU A 137 12.14 4.79 6.60
CA LEU A 137 12.59 3.71 7.49
C LEU A 137 11.49 3.22 8.45
N PHE A 138 10.57 4.10 8.85
CA PHE A 138 9.44 3.74 9.71
C PHE A 138 8.52 2.67 9.12
N LEU A 139 8.51 2.46 7.80
CA LEU A 139 7.73 1.38 7.18
C LEU A 139 8.37 -0.01 7.40
N LEU A 140 9.65 -0.08 7.78
CA LEU A 140 10.34 -1.35 8.06
C LEU A 140 10.16 -1.85 9.50
N ASP A 141 9.55 -1.05 10.38
CA ASP A 141 9.29 -1.38 11.79
C ASP A 141 8.21 -2.48 11.97
N THR A 142 7.65 -3.00 10.87
CA THR A 142 6.59 -4.01 10.90
C THR A 142 7.03 -5.39 11.37
N LYS A 143 8.33 -5.61 11.56
CA LYS A 143 8.86 -6.86 12.13
C LYS A 143 8.26 -7.19 13.49
N ASN A 144 7.94 -6.15 14.28
CA ASN A 144 7.41 -6.31 15.63
C ASN A 144 5.94 -6.71 15.66
N LYS A 145 5.23 -6.68 14.51
CA LYS A 145 3.81 -7.03 14.38
C LYS A 145 2.84 -6.23 15.28
N CYS A 146 3.31 -5.37 16.17
CA CYS A 146 2.49 -4.49 16.98
C CYS A 146 2.33 -3.11 16.31
N MET A 147 1.36 -2.33 16.79
CA MET A 147 1.23 -0.94 16.38
C MET A 147 2.32 -0.11 17.09
N PRO A 148 3.07 0.74 16.37
CA PRO A 148 4.13 1.52 16.96
C PRO A 148 3.63 2.51 18.01
N THR A 149 4.47 2.80 19.00
CA THR A 149 4.15 3.72 20.09
C THR A 149 3.88 5.15 19.63
N TRP A 150 4.36 5.55 18.45
CA TRP A 150 4.10 6.87 17.84
C TRP A 150 2.70 6.98 17.20
N ILE A 151 1.93 5.89 17.12
CA ILE A 151 0.52 5.92 16.78
C ILE A 151 -0.30 6.27 18.05
N LYS A 152 -0.72 7.52 18.12
CA LYS A 152 -1.42 8.17 19.25
C LYS A 152 -2.82 8.61 18.82
N ALA A 153 -3.61 9.14 19.75
CA ALA A 153 -5.00 9.56 19.50
C ALA A 153 -5.15 10.46 18.25
N HIS A 154 -4.27 11.45 18.06
CA HIS A 154 -4.37 12.43 16.97
C HIS A 154 -4.07 11.88 15.56
N ASN A 155 -3.47 10.69 15.43
CA ASN A 155 -3.15 10.05 14.14
C ASN A 155 -3.70 8.62 14.02
N PHE A 156 -4.37 8.11 15.05
CA PHE A 156 -4.91 6.75 15.09
C PHE A 156 -5.97 6.51 14.01
N TYR A 157 -6.88 7.45 13.77
CA TYR A 157 -7.87 7.31 12.69
C TYR A 157 -7.22 7.23 11.32
N ASN A 158 -6.11 7.94 11.08
CA ASN A 158 -5.36 7.83 9.83
C ASN A 158 -4.72 6.45 9.66
N PHE A 159 -4.15 5.90 10.74
CA PHE A 159 -3.69 4.52 10.76
C PHE A 159 -4.81 3.54 10.40
N LEU A 160 -5.99 3.68 11.02
CA LEU A 160 -7.16 2.85 10.69
C LEU A 160 -7.60 3.04 9.24
N GLY A 161 -7.50 4.24 8.69
CA GLY A 161 -7.82 4.51 7.28
C GLY A 161 -6.92 3.73 6.33
N GLY A 162 -5.61 3.74 6.59
CA GLY A 162 -4.66 2.95 5.81
C GLY A 162 -4.90 1.45 5.96
N PHE A 163 -5.10 0.99 7.21
CA PHE A 163 -5.32 -0.42 7.50
C PHE A 163 -6.63 -0.93 6.92
N ILE A 164 -7.70 -0.14 6.97
CA ILE A 164 -8.97 -0.46 6.31
C ILE A 164 -8.78 -0.48 4.81
N ASP A 165 -8.09 0.48 4.21
CA ASP A 165 -7.89 0.56 2.77
C ASP A 165 -7.15 -0.66 2.20
N SER A 166 -6.21 -1.24 2.95
CA SER A 166 -5.58 -2.52 2.62
C SER A 166 -6.48 -3.72 2.96
N ASP A 167 -6.78 -3.92 4.24
CA ASP A 167 -7.20 -5.20 4.80
C ASP A 167 -8.53 -5.14 5.57
N GLY A 168 -9.28 -4.05 5.40
CA GLY A 168 -10.61 -3.88 6.00
C GLY A 168 -11.74 -3.88 4.98
N SER A 169 -12.97 -3.89 5.50
CA SER A 169 -14.19 -3.80 4.72
C SER A 169 -15.24 -2.93 5.39
N ILE A 170 -16.05 -2.28 4.57
CA ILE A 170 -17.23 -1.52 4.96
C ILE A 170 -18.41 -2.23 4.31
N ILE A 171 -19.43 -2.58 5.08
CA ILE A 171 -20.48 -3.49 4.63
C ILE A 171 -21.84 -3.00 5.12
N VAL A 172 -22.83 -3.07 4.22
CA VAL A 172 -24.24 -3.16 4.59
C VAL A 172 -24.64 -4.63 4.46
N ARG A 173 -24.98 -5.28 5.57
CA ARG A 173 -25.36 -6.70 5.62
C ARG A 173 -26.83 -6.86 5.99
N LYS A 174 -27.54 -7.76 5.30
CA LYS A 174 -28.91 -8.13 5.64
C LYS A 174 -28.96 -8.82 7.00
N SER A 175 -29.95 -8.49 7.82
CA SER A 175 -30.22 -9.09 9.13
C SER A 175 -31.74 -9.27 9.27
N GLY A 176 -32.25 -10.44 8.89
CA GLY A 176 -33.69 -10.66 8.74
C GLY A 176 -34.31 -9.71 7.70
N ASN A 177 -35.37 -9.00 8.10
CA ASN A 177 -36.03 -7.97 7.30
C ASN A 177 -35.29 -6.61 7.33
N TYR A 178 -34.27 -6.49 8.18
CA TYR A 178 -33.50 -5.28 8.43
C TYR A 178 -32.08 -5.41 7.87
N PHE A 179 -31.23 -4.44 8.20
CA PHE A 179 -29.81 -4.48 7.86
C PHE A 179 -28.94 -3.85 8.95
N GLN A 180 -27.63 -4.10 8.84
CA GLN A 180 -26.62 -3.56 9.74
C GLN A 180 -25.48 -2.93 8.95
N TYR A 181 -24.95 -1.82 9.47
CA TYR A 181 -23.68 -1.24 9.04
C TYR A 181 -22.55 -1.88 9.83
N VAL A 182 -21.48 -2.27 9.14
CA VAL A 182 -20.34 -2.93 9.76
C VAL A 182 -19.05 -2.41 9.15
N ILE A 183 -18.10 -2.03 10.01
CA ILE A 183 -16.68 -1.91 9.66
C ILE A 183 -16.01 -3.18 10.13
N ARG A 184 -15.27 -3.85 9.25
CA ARG A 184 -14.46 -5.03 9.55
C ARG A 184 -12.99 -4.74 9.36
N PHE A 185 -12.19 -5.19 10.30
CA PHE A 185 -10.74 -5.28 10.19
C PHE A 185 -10.36 -6.75 10.18
N PHE A 186 -9.55 -7.16 9.21
CA PHE A 186 -9.08 -8.52 9.09
C PHE A 186 -7.59 -8.61 9.39
N SER A 187 -7.15 -9.67 10.06
CA SER A 187 -5.72 -9.96 10.19
C SER A 187 -5.44 -11.39 10.62
N GLN A 188 -4.26 -11.89 10.28
CA GLN A 188 -3.67 -13.09 10.90
C GLN A 188 -3.03 -12.79 12.26
N ASN A 189 -2.86 -11.50 12.58
CA ASN A 189 -2.20 -11.02 13.76
C ASN A 189 -3.24 -10.60 14.82
N LEU A 190 -3.51 -11.50 15.75
CA LEU A 190 -4.49 -11.26 16.81
C LEU A 190 -4.09 -10.10 17.72
N ASP A 191 -2.82 -9.97 18.06
CA ASP A 191 -2.31 -8.94 18.97
C ASP A 191 -2.55 -7.53 18.42
N LEU A 192 -2.31 -7.34 17.12
CA LEU A 192 -2.64 -6.08 16.45
C LEU A 192 -4.13 -5.74 16.55
N LEU A 193 -5.01 -6.71 16.31
CA LEU A 193 -6.46 -6.49 16.39
C LEU A 193 -6.90 -6.22 17.83
N LEU A 194 -6.30 -6.86 18.83
CA LEU A 194 -6.55 -6.59 20.24
C LEU A 194 -6.08 -5.19 20.64
N GLU A 195 -4.94 -4.73 20.10
CA GLU A 195 -4.45 -3.38 20.34
C GLU A 195 -5.37 -2.31 19.70
N ILE A 196 -5.81 -2.54 18.45
CA ILE A 196 -6.81 -1.70 17.79
C ILE A 196 -8.11 -1.66 18.60
N LYS A 197 -8.60 -2.82 19.05
CA LYS A 197 -9.80 -2.93 19.89
C LYS A 197 -9.64 -2.16 21.20
N SER A 198 -8.51 -2.27 21.87
CA SER A 198 -8.22 -1.56 23.13
C SER A 198 -8.24 -0.04 22.94
N LYS A 199 -7.53 0.47 21.92
CA LYS A 199 -7.52 1.91 21.60
C LYS A 199 -8.89 2.44 21.16
N LEU A 200 -9.67 1.64 20.43
CA LEU A 200 -11.04 2.00 20.05
C LEU A 200 -11.98 2.01 21.27
N LYS A 201 -11.82 1.06 22.18
CA LYS A 201 -12.59 0.99 23.44
C LYS A 201 -12.30 2.20 24.33
N SER A 202 -11.04 2.61 24.46
CA SER A 202 -10.68 3.76 25.29
C SER A 202 -11.22 5.10 24.79
N ILE A 203 -11.65 5.18 23.53
CA ILE A 203 -12.32 6.35 22.94
C ILE A 203 -13.82 6.12 22.70
N GLY A 204 -14.41 5.08 23.31
CA GLY A 204 -15.86 4.87 23.37
C GLY A 204 -16.47 3.91 22.34
N TYR A 205 -15.67 3.25 21.49
CA TYR A 205 -16.19 2.28 20.52
C TYR A 205 -16.13 0.83 21.01
N HIS A 206 -17.19 0.09 20.75
CA HIS A 206 -17.31 -1.30 21.12
C HIS A 206 -17.25 -2.20 19.88
N LEU A 207 -16.31 -3.12 19.90
CA LEU A 207 -16.06 -4.05 18.80
C LEU A 207 -16.06 -5.49 19.29
N SER A 208 -16.57 -6.39 18.46
CA SER A 208 -16.47 -7.83 18.67
C SER A 208 -15.28 -8.37 17.91
N ILE A 209 -14.57 -9.33 18.50
CA ILE A 209 -13.47 -10.03 17.84
C ILE A 209 -13.79 -11.52 17.83
N HIS A 210 -13.62 -12.16 16.69
CA HIS A 210 -13.84 -13.59 16.54
C HIS A 210 -12.88 -14.17 15.50
N LYS A 211 -12.65 -15.48 15.59
CA LYS A 211 -11.90 -16.23 14.59
C LYS A 211 -12.83 -16.51 13.41
N SER A 212 -12.47 -16.04 12.23
CA SER A 212 -13.26 -16.25 11.01
C SER A 212 -12.87 -17.54 10.30
N HIS A 213 -11.57 -17.85 10.27
CA HIS A 213 -11.07 -19.10 9.69
C HIS A 213 -9.95 -19.67 10.55
N SER A 214 -9.99 -20.98 10.78
CA SER A 214 -8.91 -21.71 11.45
C SER A 214 -7.80 -22.06 10.44
N LYS A 215 -6.57 -22.19 10.92
CA LYS A 215 -5.49 -22.83 10.14
C LYS A 215 -5.96 -24.21 9.65
N GLY A 216 -5.73 -24.49 8.37
CA GLY A 216 -6.14 -25.72 7.69
C GLY A 216 -7.55 -25.68 7.10
N HIS A 217 -8.39 -24.70 7.47
CA HIS A 217 -9.73 -24.56 6.90
C HIS A 217 -9.66 -24.40 5.38
N ILE A 218 -10.54 -25.10 4.68
CA ILE A 218 -10.68 -25.03 3.23
C ILE A 218 -11.92 -24.23 2.90
N SER A 219 -11.78 -23.22 2.06
CA SER A 219 -12.88 -22.45 1.50
C SER A 219 -12.83 -22.49 -0.02
N TYR A 220 -13.98 -22.31 -0.64
CA TYR A 220 -14.10 -22.23 -2.09
C TYR A 220 -14.59 -20.84 -2.48
N HIS A 221 -13.86 -20.18 -3.38
CA HIS A 221 -14.32 -18.92 -3.96
C HIS A 221 -14.24 -19.04 -5.48
N LYS A 222 -15.40 -19.00 -6.15
CA LYS A 222 -15.54 -19.20 -7.61
C LYS A 222 -14.85 -20.50 -8.08
N ASN A 223 -15.15 -21.61 -7.40
CA ASN A 223 -14.57 -22.94 -7.65
C ASN A 223 -13.05 -23.06 -7.44
N VAL A 224 -12.40 -22.01 -6.95
CA VAL A 224 -10.99 -22.08 -6.54
C VAL A 224 -10.92 -22.46 -5.07
N LYS A 225 -10.17 -23.53 -4.78
CA LYS A 225 -9.88 -24.01 -3.42
C LYS A 225 -8.83 -23.08 -2.76
N PHE A 226 -9.14 -22.58 -1.58
CA PHE A 226 -8.22 -21.82 -0.73
C PHE A 226 -8.07 -22.52 0.60
N GLN A 227 -6.84 -22.83 1.01
CA GLN A 227 -6.53 -23.37 2.32
C GLN A 227 -5.82 -22.31 3.16
N TYR A 228 -6.35 -22.01 4.34
CA TYR A 228 -5.77 -21.02 5.25
C TYR A 228 -4.55 -21.61 5.95
N ASN A 229 -3.38 -20.99 5.81
CA ASN A 229 -2.14 -21.46 6.44
C ASN A 229 -1.96 -20.97 7.89
N ARG A 230 -2.82 -20.06 8.34
CA ARG A 230 -2.86 -19.48 9.69
C ARG A 230 -4.30 -19.18 10.11
N ASN A 231 -4.50 -18.99 11.41
CA ASN A 231 -5.78 -18.46 11.90
C ASN A 231 -6.00 -17.05 11.35
N TYR A 232 -7.24 -16.77 10.99
CA TYR A 232 -7.67 -15.48 10.48
C TYR A 232 -8.75 -14.94 11.41
N TYR A 233 -8.58 -13.71 11.86
CA TYR A 233 -9.45 -13.06 12.84
C TYR A 233 -10.13 -11.86 12.22
N THR A 234 -11.36 -11.61 12.67
CA THR A 234 -12.14 -10.41 12.31
C THR A 234 -12.44 -9.64 13.58
N LEU A 235 -12.13 -8.35 13.55
CA LEU A 235 -12.62 -7.34 14.48
C LEU A 235 -13.71 -6.55 13.78
N GLU A 236 -14.92 -6.48 14.33
CA GLU A 236 -16.04 -5.77 13.70
C GLU A 236 -16.83 -4.89 14.65
N THR A 237 -17.34 -3.78 14.12
CA THR A 237 -18.33 -2.96 14.81
C THR A 237 -19.69 -3.65 14.79
N TYR A 238 -20.51 -3.42 15.83
CA TYR A 238 -21.85 -4.03 15.91
C TYR A 238 -22.95 -3.05 16.30
N LYS A 239 -22.61 -1.86 16.84
CA LYS A 239 -23.58 -0.79 17.15
C LYS A 239 -23.67 0.20 15.99
N LYS A 240 -24.90 0.56 15.61
CA LYS A 240 -25.20 1.42 14.46
C LYS A 240 -24.54 2.81 14.59
N GLU A 241 -24.83 3.53 15.67
CA GLU A 241 -24.35 4.91 15.85
C GLU A 241 -22.83 4.97 16.00
N GLU A 242 -22.24 4.06 16.77
CA GLU A 242 -20.78 3.93 16.88
C GLU A 242 -20.11 3.63 15.53
N THR A 243 -20.75 2.80 14.68
CA THR A 243 -20.23 2.51 13.34
C THR A 243 -20.25 3.74 12.45
N LEU A 244 -21.35 4.52 12.48
CA LEU A 244 -21.50 5.73 11.66
C LEU A 244 -20.53 6.83 12.09
N ASP A 245 -20.40 7.06 13.40
CA ASP A 245 -19.45 8.03 13.95
C ASP A 245 -18.00 7.65 13.62
N LEU A 246 -17.62 6.38 13.83
CA LEU A 246 -16.29 5.90 13.48
C LEU A 246 -16.02 6.03 11.97
N LEU A 247 -16.99 5.65 11.13
CA LEU A 247 -16.88 5.76 9.69
C LEU A 247 -16.70 7.22 9.22
N GLY A 248 -17.32 8.16 9.91
CA GLY A 248 -17.18 9.60 9.68
C GLY A 248 -15.74 10.09 9.90
N LYS A 249 -15.10 9.61 10.98
CA LYS A 249 -13.76 10.04 11.41
C LYS A 249 -12.60 9.40 10.63
N ILE A 250 -12.79 8.20 10.08
CA ILE A 250 -11.73 7.49 9.36
C ILE A 250 -11.53 8.07 7.94
N PRO A 251 -10.29 8.49 7.57
CA PRO A 251 -9.97 9.07 6.27
C PRO A 251 -9.65 8.00 5.22
N ILE A 252 -10.70 7.35 4.72
CA ILE A 252 -10.66 6.29 3.71
C ILE A 252 -10.33 6.87 2.34
N ARG A 253 -9.42 6.24 1.59
CA ARG A 253 -8.99 6.69 0.25
C ARG A 253 -9.32 5.69 -0.85
N HIS A 254 -9.62 4.43 -0.53
CA HIS A 254 -9.95 3.42 -1.53
C HIS A 254 -11.32 3.73 -2.18
N PRO A 255 -11.41 3.90 -3.51
CA PRO A 255 -12.64 4.32 -4.20
C PRO A 255 -13.86 3.45 -3.89
N GLU A 256 -13.72 2.12 -3.95
CA GLU A 256 -14.82 1.20 -3.61
C GLU A 256 -15.32 1.36 -2.17
N LYS A 257 -14.40 1.59 -1.22
CA LYS A 257 -14.73 1.76 0.21
C LYS A 257 -15.38 3.13 0.44
N ILE A 258 -14.93 4.17 -0.26
CA ILE A 258 -15.61 5.49 -0.30
C ILE A 258 -17.04 5.35 -0.83
N ALA A 259 -17.25 4.61 -1.92
CA ALA A 259 -18.59 4.41 -2.48
C ALA A 259 -19.53 3.70 -1.48
N LYS A 260 -19.03 2.69 -0.76
CA LYS A 260 -19.79 2.03 0.33
C LYS A 260 -20.07 2.97 1.51
N LYS A 261 -19.08 3.79 1.90
CA LYS A 261 -19.25 4.83 2.94
C LYS A 261 -20.36 5.81 2.56
N ASN A 262 -20.35 6.29 1.31
CA ASN A 262 -21.35 7.22 0.82
C ASN A 262 -22.76 6.59 0.79
N LEU A 263 -22.89 5.34 0.34
CA LEU A 263 -24.17 4.62 0.38
C LEU A 263 -24.71 4.48 1.81
N ILE A 264 -23.85 4.14 2.78
CA ILE A 264 -24.25 4.06 4.19
C ILE A 264 -24.82 5.39 4.70
N PHE A 265 -24.13 6.51 4.44
CA PHE A 265 -24.61 7.82 4.86
C PHE A 265 -25.89 8.26 4.14
N ASP A 266 -26.06 7.91 2.87
CA ASP A 266 -27.30 8.19 2.15
C ASP A 266 -28.49 7.43 2.75
N ILE A 267 -28.33 6.12 2.98
CA ILE A 267 -29.35 5.28 3.62
C ILE A 267 -29.72 5.82 5.00
N TYR A 268 -28.72 6.21 5.80
CA TYR A 268 -28.93 6.77 7.13
C TYR A 268 -29.70 8.10 7.09
N ARG A 269 -29.33 9.01 6.18
CA ARG A 269 -30.01 10.31 5.99
C ARG A 269 -31.48 10.12 5.60
N ARG A 270 -31.77 9.15 4.74
CA ARG A 270 -33.12 8.79 4.28
C ARG A 270 -33.93 8.03 5.34
N LYS A 271 -33.33 7.70 6.49
CA LYS A 271 -33.95 6.96 7.60
C LYS A 271 -34.56 5.62 7.16
N LEU A 272 -33.96 4.97 6.15
CA LEU A 272 -34.41 3.65 5.70
C LEU A 272 -34.01 2.60 6.74
N VAL A 273 -34.88 1.60 6.94
CA VAL A 273 -34.72 0.59 7.99
C VAL A 273 -34.85 -0.83 7.45
N LEU A 274 -35.71 -1.05 6.45
CA LEU A 274 -35.94 -2.37 5.89
C LEU A 274 -34.94 -2.66 4.76
N TRP A 275 -34.50 -3.91 4.68
CA TRP A 275 -33.58 -4.37 3.63
C TRP A 275 -34.17 -4.19 2.23
N LYS A 276 -35.46 -4.45 2.06
CA LYS A 276 -36.16 -4.36 0.77
C LYS A 276 -36.02 -2.96 0.12
N ASP A 277 -35.90 -1.91 0.95
CA ASP A 277 -35.83 -0.52 0.48
C ASP A 277 -34.43 -0.16 -0.08
N ILE A 278 -33.42 -0.94 0.28
CA ILE A 278 -32.01 -0.68 -0.09
C ILE A 278 -31.37 -1.79 -0.91
N GLU A 279 -32.05 -2.93 -1.06
CA GLU A 279 -31.49 -4.14 -1.67
C GLU A 279 -30.94 -3.89 -3.08
N ASN A 280 -31.72 -3.20 -3.92
CA ASN A 280 -31.31 -2.90 -5.29
C ASN A 280 -30.07 -1.99 -5.33
N GLN A 281 -30.04 -0.93 -4.51
CA GLN A 281 -28.88 -0.02 -4.42
C GLN A 281 -27.61 -0.75 -3.96
N VAL A 282 -27.74 -1.67 -3.00
CA VAL A 282 -26.61 -2.50 -2.53
C VAL A 282 -26.16 -3.48 -3.61
N LYS A 283 -27.09 -4.12 -4.34
CA LYS A 283 -26.78 -5.03 -5.46
C LYS A 283 -26.08 -4.30 -6.60
N GLU A 284 -26.59 -3.15 -7.02
CA GLU A 284 -26.00 -2.32 -8.06
C GLU A 284 -24.58 -1.87 -7.70
N LEU A 285 -24.35 -1.41 -6.47
CA LEU A 285 -23.01 -1.03 -6.03
C LEU A 285 -22.06 -2.24 -6.03
N ARG A 286 -22.53 -3.41 -5.59
CA ARG A 286 -21.73 -4.65 -5.63
C ARG A 286 -21.36 -5.03 -7.06
N GLU A 287 -22.28 -4.87 -8.01
CA GLU A 287 -22.01 -5.19 -9.41
C GLU A 287 -21.03 -4.19 -10.04
N LYS A 288 -21.19 -2.89 -9.79
CA LYS A 288 -20.22 -1.86 -10.18
C LYS A 288 -18.82 -2.15 -9.65
N ILE A 289 -18.70 -2.55 -8.38
CA ILE A 289 -17.43 -2.96 -7.78
C ILE A 289 -16.90 -4.22 -8.48
N ARG A 290 -17.75 -5.23 -8.71
CA ARG A 290 -17.37 -6.49 -9.37
C ARG A 290 -16.79 -6.27 -10.76
N GLN A 291 -17.30 -5.31 -11.52
CA GLN A 291 -16.78 -4.94 -12.84
C GLN A 291 -15.36 -4.35 -12.78
N SER A 292 -14.96 -3.76 -11.65
CA SER A 292 -13.61 -3.21 -11.45
C SER A 292 -12.57 -4.24 -10.96
N VAL A 293 -13.01 -5.47 -10.67
CA VAL A 293 -12.17 -6.59 -10.23
C VAL A 293 -11.85 -7.48 -11.43
N ILE A 294 -10.57 -7.86 -11.61
CA ILE A 294 -10.21 -8.83 -12.65
C ILE A 294 -11.03 -10.10 -12.43
N GLN A 295 -11.83 -10.45 -13.43
CA GLN A 295 -12.51 -11.72 -13.44
C GLN A 295 -11.49 -12.80 -13.85
N ARG A 296 -11.21 -13.73 -12.94
CA ARG A 296 -10.48 -14.95 -13.32
C ARG A 296 -11.29 -15.64 -14.42
N LYS A 297 -10.77 -15.67 -15.64
CA LYS A 297 -11.21 -16.66 -16.63
C LYS A 297 -10.95 -18.02 -15.98
N ALA A 298 -11.97 -18.87 -15.91
CA ALA A 298 -11.77 -20.25 -15.51
C ALA A 298 -10.66 -20.80 -16.41
N LEU A 299 -9.56 -21.25 -15.83
CA LEU A 299 -8.64 -22.10 -16.56
C LEU A 299 -9.47 -23.33 -16.89
N SER A 300 -9.93 -23.42 -18.14
CA SER A 300 -10.33 -24.69 -18.71
C SER A 300 -9.13 -25.61 -18.51
N SER A 301 -9.21 -26.50 -17.53
CA SER A 301 -8.23 -27.57 -17.41
C SER A 301 -8.17 -28.23 -18.79
N PRO A 302 -6.98 -28.41 -19.41
CA PRO A 302 -6.89 -29.36 -20.48
C PRO A 302 -7.39 -30.68 -19.88
N ILE A 303 -8.46 -31.20 -20.47
CA ILE A 303 -8.92 -32.55 -20.20
C ILE A 303 -7.73 -33.43 -20.58
N CYS A 304 -7.07 -34.01 -19.57
CA CYS A 304 -6.13 -35.12 -19.78
C CYS A 304 -6.94 -36.36 -20.10
#